data_AF-A0AB73KWZ8-F1
#
_entry.id   AF-A0AB73KWZ8-F1
#
_cell.length_a   1.000
_cell.length_b   1.000
_cell.length_c   1.000
_cell.angle_alpha   90.00
_cell.angle_beta   90.00
_cell.angle_gamma   90.00
#
_symmetry.space_group_name_H-M   'P 1'
#
loop_
_entity.id
_entity.type
_entity.pdbx_description
1 polymer ?
#
loop_
_entity_poly.entity_id
_entity_poly.type
_entity_poly.pdbx_seq_one_letter_code
_entity_poly.pdbx_strand_id
1 'polypeptide(L)'
;DWQLQAPARRQRLASGQLDFAAHCWRSGQASLCGDDQRLAPEPRLRYHLKQFPLDSLAQWLPKDFAWQGLLNAEINLDIPASGPKGTLVVDASGGTLRVRDKERWVDFPYQALRLDSTLAPRRIDTRL
;
A
#
# COMPACT_ATOMS: atom_id res chain seq x y z
N ASP A 1 5.64 -13.49 -5.84
CA ASP A 1 6.06 -12.59 -6.93
C ASP A 1 4.88 -11.87 -7.53
N TRP A 2 5.05 -10.58 -7.85
CA TRP A 2 4.00 -9.74 -8.45
C TRP A 2 4.01 -9.85 -9.96
N GLN A 3 2.84 -10.09 -10.54
CA GLN A 3 2.67 -10.28 -11.98
C GLN A 3 1.59 -9.34 -12.54
N LEU A 4 1.94 -8.58 -13.56
CA LEU A 4 1.01 -7.69 -14.27
C LEU A 4 -0.04 -8.54 -15.01
N GLN A 5 -1.32 -8.25 -14.77
CA GLN A 5 -2.43 -9.07 -15.28
C GLN A 5 -2.76 -8.81 -16.76
N ALA A 6 -2.49 -7.61 -17.24
CA ALA A 6 -2.68 -7.24 -18.64
C ALA A 6 -1.66 -6.16 -19.02
N PRO A 7 -1.21 -6.11 -20.29
CA PRO A 7 -0.37 -5.01 -20.77
C PRO A 7 -1.03 -3.67 -20.48
N ALA A 8 -0.28 -2.77 -19.85
CA ALA A 8 -0.77 -1.45 -19.50
C ALA A 8 -0.06 -0.39 -20.33
N ARG A 9 -0.85 0.53 -20.89
CA ARG A 9 -0.34 1.56 -21.80
C ARG A 9 0.52 2.53 -21.00
N ARG A 10 1.74 2.76 -21.47
CA ARG A 10 2.60 3.86 -21.03
C ARG A 10 2.72 4.86 -22.16
N GLN A 11 2.45 6.13 -21.89
CA GLN A 11 2.46 7.17 -22.91
C GLN A 11 3.35 8.32 -22.46
N ARG A 12 4.23 8.79 -23.36
CA ARG A 12 5.00 10.01 -23.16
C ARG A 12 4.55 11.06 -24.17
N LEU A 13 4.09 12.21 -23.68
CA LEU A 13 3.67 13.34 -24.51
C LEU A 13 4.85 14.25 -24.85
N ALA A 14 4.71 15.07 -25.90
CA ALA A 14 5.71 16.08 -26.27
C ALA A 14 5.98 17.09 -25.15
N SER A 15 4.98 17.35 -24.28
CA SER A 15 5.12 18.18 -23.08
C SER A 15 6.03 17.58 -22.00
N GLY A 16 6.51 16.34 -22.18
CA GLY A 16 7.26 15.60 -21.16
C GLY A 16 6.36 14.87 -20.16
N GLN A 17 5.03 14.97 -20.27
CA GLN A 17 4.10 14.20 -19.45
C GLN A 17 4.25 12.70 -19.72
N LEU A 18 4.35 11.91 -18.67
CA LEU A 18 4.38 10.45 -18.68
C LEU A 18 3.13 9.94 -17.97
N ASP A 19 2.30 9.21 -18.69
CA ASP A 19 1.08 8.59 -18.18
C ASP A 19 1.24 7.07 -18.16
N PHE A 20 0.60 6.44 -17.17
CA PHE A 20 0.48 5.00 -17.05
C PHE A 20 -0.98 4.66 -16.85
N ALA A 21 -1.56 3.96 -17.83
CA ALA A 21 -2.97 3.61 -17.81
C ALA A 21 -3.28 2.64 -16.66
N ALA A 22 -4.57 2.52 -16.36
CA ALA A 22 -5.07 1.58 -15.37
C ALA A 22 -4.49 0.18 -15.56
N HIS A 23 -4.06 -0.42 -14.45
CA HIS A 23 -3.32 -1.67 -14.46
C HIS A 23 -3.44 -2.40 -13.12
N CYS A 24 -3.30 -3.72 -13.14
CA CYS A 24 -3.36 -4.52 -11.92
C CYS A 24 -2.22 -5.53 -11.87
N TRP A 25 -1.55 -5.59 -10.73
CA TRP A 25 -0.59 -6.63 -10.37
C TRP A 25 -1.25 -7.62 -9.42
N ARG A 26 -0.88 -8.91 -9.50
CA ARG A 26 -1.29 -9.93 -8.53
C ARG A 26 -0.11 -10.67 -7.96
N SER A 27 -0.22 -11.04 -6.69
CA SER A 27 0.68 -11.97 -6.00
C SER A 27 -0.17 -12.85 -5.09
N GLY A 28 -0.42 -14.09 -5.52
CA GLY A 28 -1.40 -14.97 -4.86
C GLY A 28 -2.79 -14.36 -4.85
N GLN A 29 -3.37 -14.21 -3.65
CA GLN A 29 -4.67 -13.55 -3.45
C GLN A 29 -4.60 -12.02 -3.44
N ALA A 30 -3.41 -11.43 -3.27
CA ALA A 30 -3.26 -9.99 -3.23
C ALA A 30 -3.40 -9.37 -4.62
N SER A 31 -4.03 -8.19 -4.69
CA SER A 31 -4.04 -7.35 -5.88
C SER A 31 -3.57 -5.94 -5.56
N LEU A 32 -2.74 -5.38 -6.44
CA LEU A 32 -2.32 -3.98 -6.43
C LEU A 32 -2.74 -3.37 -7.76
N CYS A 33 -3.83 -2.61 -7.74
CA CYS A 33 -4.39 -1.97 -8.93
C CYS A 33 -4.17 -0.47 -8.88
N GLY A 34 -3.70 0.10 -9.99
CA GLY A 34 -3.65 1.53 -10.21
C GLY A 34 -4.72 1.95 -11.22
N ASP A 35 -5.33 3.11 -11.01
CA ASP A 35 -6.17 3.75 -12.03
C ASP A 35 -5.30 4.38 -13.14
N ASP A 36 -5.90 5.20 -14.02
CA ASP A 36 -5.11 6.04 -14.92
C ASP A 36 -4.29 7.06 -14.11
N GLN A 37 -2.98 7.01 -14.27
CA GLN A 37 -2.02 7.77 -13.49
C GLN A 37 -1.17 8.68 -14.36
N ARG A 38 -0.81 9.83 -13.79
CA ARG A 38 0.31 10.63 -14.27
C ARG A 38 1.53 10.29 -13.43
N LEU A 39 2.61 9.86 -14.06
CA LEU A 39 3.87 9.55 -13.40
C LEU A 39 4.84 10.75 -13.40
N ALA A 40 4.76 11.62 -14.40
CA ALA A 40 5.52 12.86 -14.46
C ALA A 40 4.89 13.86 -15.44
N PRO A 41 5.18 15.17 -15.33
CA PRO A 41 5.53 15.84 -14.06
C PRO A 41 4.32 15.88 -13.12
N GLU A 42 4.53 16.27 -11.86
CA GLU A 42 3.47 16.37 -10.85
C GLU A 42 2.61 15.08 -10.73
N PRO A 43 3.20 13.99 -10.21
CA PRO A 43 2.54 12.69 -10.20
C PRO A 43 1.15 12.72 -9.57
N ARG A 44 0.22 11.99 -10.17
CA ARG A 44 -1.12 11.71 -9.62
C ARG A 44 -1.25 10.20 -9.54
N LEU A 45 -1.15 9.69 -8.31
CA LEU A 45 -1.14 8.26 -8.00
C LEU A 45 -2.45 7.88 -7.33
N ARG A 46 -3.05 6.80 -7.81
CA ARG A 46 -4.31 6.23 -7.34
C ARG A 46 -4.11 4.73 -7.29
N TYR A 47 -3.89 4.18 -6.10
CA TYR A 47 -3.60 2.75 -5.93
C TYR A 47 -4.52 2.13 -4.89
N HIS A 48 -4.92 0.90 -5.18
CA HIS A 48 -5.72 0.05 -4.32
C HIS A 48 -4.98 -1.27 -4.12
N LEU A 49 -4.56 -1.51 -2.88
CA LEU A 49 -4.06 -2.79 -2.44
C LEU A 49 -5.21 -3.54 -1.76
N LYS A 50 -5.50 -4.77 -2.20
CA LYS A 50 -6.52 -5.61 -1.59
C LYS A 50 -5.95 -6.97 -1.22
N GLN A 51 -6.42 -7.51 -0.09
CA GLN A 51 -6.13 -8.86 0.40
C GLN A 51 -4.63 -9.19 0.48
N PHE A 52 -3.79 -8.22 0.87
CA PHE A 52 -2.36 -8.45 1.03
C PHE A 52 -2.09 -9.30 2.28
N PRO A 53 -1.50 -10.51 2.14
CA PRO A 53 -1.21 -11.38 3.28
C PRO A 53 -0.05 -10.80 4.10
N LEU A 54 -0.33 -10.41 5.35
CA LEU A 54 0.67 -9.77 6.22
C LEU A 54 1.84 -10.71 6.58
N ASP A 55 1.60 -12.01 6.59
CA ASP A 55 2.61 -13.04 6.83
C ASP A 55 3.63 -13.13 5.70
N SER A 56 3.29 -12.66 4.49
CA SER A 56 4.28 -12.49 3.41
C SER A 56 5.38 -11.51 3.78
N LEU A 57 5.17 -10.67 4.80
CA LEU A 57 6.17 -9.74 5.29
C LEU A 57 7.27 -10.40 6.14
N ALA A 58 7.15 -11.69 6.48
CA ALA A 58 8.00 -12.36 7.45
C ALA A 58 9.51 -12.21 7.19
N GLN A 59 9.94 -12.17 5.92
CA GLN A 59 11.35 -12.02 5.57
C GLN A 59 11.94 -10.64 5.95
N TRP A 60 11.09 -9.62 6.12
CA TRP A 60 11.47 -8.25 6.51
C TRP A 60 11.21 -7.97 7.99
N LEU A 61 10.72 -8.97 8.74
CA LEU A 61 10.38 -8.85 10.15
C LEU A 61 11.43 -9.57 11.02
N PRO A 62 11.53 -9.22 12.33
CA PRO A 62 12.33 -9.99 13.27
C PRO A 62 11.95 -11.48 13.28
N LYS A 63 12.92 -12.38 13.48
CA LYS A 63 12.70 -13.85 13.43
C LYS A 63 11.76 -14.37 14.53
N ASP A 64 11.64 -13.62 15.60
CA ASP A 64 10.81 -13.84 16.79
C ASP A 64 9.47 -13.11 16.71
N PHE A 65 9.12 -12.56 15.54
CA PHE A 65 7.87 -11.88 15.30
C PHE A 65 7.19 -12.43 14.04
N ALA A 66 5.88 -12.65 14.11
CA ALA A 66 5.07 -12.94 12.94
C ALA A 66 3.77 -12.15 13.01
N TRP A 67 3.30 -11.70 11.84
CA TRP A 67 2.08 -10.93 11.74
C TRP A 67 1.13 -11.63 10.78
N GLN A 68 0.01 -12.09 11.30
CA GLN A 68 -1.02 -12.78 10.53
C GLN A 68 -2.22 -11.88 10.33
N GLY A 69 -2.79 -11.93 9.13
CA GLY A 69 -3.96 -11.13 8.77
C GLY A 69 -3.91 -10.69 7.32
N LEU A 70 -4.89 -9.89 6.94
CA LEU A 70 -4.97 -9.26 5.62
C LEU A 70 -4.84 -7.75 5.77
N LEU A 71 -4.12 -7.15 4.84
CA LEU A 71 -3.99 -5.71 4.71
C LEU A 71 -4.66 -5.24 3.43
N ASN A 72 -5.46 -4.20 3.55
CA ASN A 72 -5.99 -3.43 2.42
C ASN A 72 -5.47 -1.99 2.54
N ALA A 73 -5.20 -1.34 1.41
CA ALA A 73 -4.78 0.04 1.42
C ALA A 73 -5.31 0.81 0.21
N GLU A 74 -5.52 2.11 0.40
CA GLU A 74 -5.92 3.03 -0.65
C GLU A 74 -5.02 4.26 -0.59
N ILE A 75 -4.42 4.59 -1.73
CA ILE A 75 -3.49 5.71 -1.89
C ILE A 75 -4.10 6.65 -2.91
N ASN A 76 -4.39 7.88 -2.49
CA ASN A 76 -4.85 8.95 -3.37
C ASN A 76 -3.93 10.15 -3.19
N LEU A 77 -2.89 10.26 -4.02
CA LEU A 77 -1.85 11.28 -3.86
C LEU A 77 -1.65 12.09 -5.14
N ASP A 78 -1.59 13.40 -4.97
CA ASP A 78 -1.05 14.34 -5.96
C ASP A 78 0.26 14.90 -5.42
N ILE A 79 1.30 14.94 -6.24
CA ILE A 79 2.65 15.33 -5.84
C ILE A 79 3.13 16.53 -6.68
N PRO A 80 2.53 17.73 -6.50
CA PRO A 80 3.01 18.94 -7.15
C PRO A 80 4.35 19.42 -6.55
N ALA A 81 4.98 20.40 -7.20
CA ALA A 81 6.25 20.99 -6.73
C ALA A 81 6.16 21.58 -5.30
N SER A 82 4.97 21.98 -4.84
CA SER A 82 4.76 22.47 -3.48
C SER A 82 4.93 21.41 -2.40
N GLY A 83 4.83 20.12 -2.75
CA GLY A 83 4.79 18.98 -1.82
C GLY A 83 3.54 18.11 -2.01
N PRO A 84 3.55 16.87 -1.48
CA PRO A 84 2.47 15.91 -1.66
C PRO A 84 1.18 16.35 -0.95
N LYS A 85 0.05 16.02 -1.56
CA LYS A 85 -1.28 16.21 -0.97
C LYS A 85 -2.19 15.02 -1.29
N GLY A 86 -3.09 14.71 -0.37
CA GLY A 86 -4.08 13.65 -0.57
C GLY A 86 -4.23 12.76 0.65
N THR A 87 -4.60 11.50 0.45
CA THR A 87 -4.94 10.57 1.54
C THR A 87 -4.27 9.22 1.39
N LEU A 88 -3.96 8.61 2.53
CA LEU A 88 -3.55 7.22 2.65
C LEU A 88 -4.45 6.56 3.70
N VAL A 89 -5.12 5.47 3.31
CA VAL A 89 -5.88 4.62 4.23
C VAL A 89 -5.25 3.24 4.20
N VAL A 90 -4.95 2.68 5.37
CA VAL A 90 -4.46 1.31 5.54
C VAL A 90 -5.33 0.63 6.58
N ASP A 91 -5.84 -0.56 6.26
CA ASP A 91 -6.66 -1.37 7.15
C ASP A 91 -6.06 -2.77 7.25
N ALA A 92 -5.57 -3.10 8.44
CA ALA A 92 -5.02 -4.38 8.81
C ALA A 92 -5.84 -5.07 9.92
N SER A 93 -7.10 -4.69 10.07
CA SER A 93 -8.00 -5.15 11.13
C SER A 93 -8.25 -6.66 11.10
N GLY A 94 -8.57 -7.23 12.26
CA GLY A 94 -8.83 -8.66 12.43
C GLY A 94 -7.58 -9.54 12.28
N GLY A 95 -6.42 -9.07 12.72
CA GLY A 95 -5.17 -9.81 12.66
C GLY A 95 -4.68 -10.33 14.00
N THR A 96 -3.53 -11.01 13.95
CA THR A 96 -2.85 -11.56 15.13
C THR A 96 -1.37 -11.23 15.04
N LEU A 97 -0.87 -10.54 16.06
CA LEU A 97 0.58 -10.40 16.28
C LEU A 97 1.05 -11.62 17.04
N ARG A 98 2.16 -12.23 16.63
CA ARG A 98 2.74 -13.39 17.29
C ARG A 98 4.17 -13.02 17.68
N VAL A 99 4.50 -13.23 18.94
CA VAL A 99 5.84 -12.98 19.48
C VAL A 99 6.37 -14.27 20.07
N ARG A 100 7.62 -14.61 19.76
CA ARG A 100 8.29 -15.76 20.34
C ARG A 100 8.95 -15.35 21.67
N ASP A 101 8.39 -15.84 22.77
CA ASP A 101 9.02 -15.77 24.09
C ASP A 101 9.72 -17.11 24.37
N LYS A 102 11.05 -17.08 24.46
CA LYS A 102 11.91 -18.27 24.53
C LYS A 102 11.69 -19.20 23.33
N GLU A 103 11.05 -20.36 23.57
CA GLU A 103 10.72 -21.37 22.55
C GLU A 103 9.22 -21.48 22.28
N ARG A 104 8.41 -20.52 22.75
CA ARG A 104 6.96 -20.54 22.59
C ARG A 104 6.48 -19.29 21.87
N TRP A 105 5.62 -19.50 20.88
CA TRP A 105 4.86 -18.41 20.27
C TRP A 105 3.69 -18.04 21.16
N VAL A 106 3.51 -16.74 21.37
CA VAL A 106 2.38 -16.14 22.08
C VAL A 106 1.61 -15.29 21.08
N ASP A 107 0.30 -15.53 21.01
CA ASP A 107 -0.59 -14.90 20.05
C ASP A 107 -1.35 -13.74 20.72
N PHE A 108 -1.30 -12.58 20.08
CA PHE A 108 -1.97 -11.35 20.47
C PHE A 108 -2.96 -10.95 19.36
N PRO A 109 -4.20 -11.48 19.39
CA PRO A 109 -5.22 -11.11 18.43
C PRO A 109 -5.69 -9.68 18.67
N TYR A 110 -6.00 -8.95 17.60
CA TYR A 110 -6.53 -7.60 17.66
C TYR A 110 -7.69 -7.42 16.67
N GLN A 111 -8.65 -6.56 17.03
CA GLN A 111 -9.84 -6.33 16.22
C GLN A 111 -9.63 -5.24 15.18
N ALA A 112 -9.05 -4.10 15.59
CA ALA A 112 -8.87 -2.95 14.72
C ALA A 112 -7.41 -2.49 14.71
N LEU A 113 -6.88 -2.29 13.50
CA LEU A 113 -5.61 -1.62 13.26
C LEU A 113 -5.74 -0.89 11.93
N ARG A 114 -6.10 0.38 12.00
CA ARG A 114 -6.41 1.20 10.83
C ARG A 114 -5.68 2.51 10.92
N LEU A 115 -5.00 2.87 9.84
CA LEU A 115 -4.33 4.14 9.70
C LEU A 115 -5.05 4.98 8.65
N ASP A 116 -5.53 6.15 9.05
CA ASP A 116 -6.06 7.17 8.14
C ASP A 116 -5.12 8.38 8.20
N SER A 117 -4.49 8.72 7.07
CA SER A 117 -3.56 9.84 6.97
C SER A 117 -3.99 10.79 5.86
N THR A 118 -3.99 12.09 6.19
CA THR A 118 -4.20 13.18 5.24
C THR A 118 -2.90 13.97 5.11
N LEU A 119 -2.41 14.07 3.88
CA LEU A 119 -1.19 14.78 3.53
C LEU A 119 -1.56 16.14 2.94
N ALA A 120 -0.89 17.17 3.43
CA ALA A 120 -0.84 18.50 2.85
C ALA A 120 0.64 18.90 2.67
N PRO A 121 0.96 19.84 1.77
CA PRO A 121 2.34 20.16 1.42
C PRO A 121 3.28 20.50 2.60
N ARG A 122 2.74 20.96 3.73
CA ARG A 122 3.49 21.35 4.93
C ARG A 122 3.06 20.63 6.21
N ARG A 123 2.13 19.67 6.12
CA ARG A 123 1.54 19.03 7.30
C ARG A 123 1.03 17.63 6.95
N ILE A 124 1.24 16.69 7.85
CA ILE A 124 0.66 15.34 7.77
C ILE A 124 -0.19 15.15 9.02
N ASP A 125 -1.45 14.81 8.82
CA ASP A 125 -2.39 14.49 9.89
C ASP A 125 -2.71 13.00 9.85
N THR A 126 -2.35 12.26 10.88
CA THR A 126 -2.51 10.80 10.94
C THR A 126 -3.35 10.39 12.14
N ARG A 127 -4.25 9.44 11.94
CA ARG A 127 -5.06 8.77 12.96
C ARG A 127 -4.79 7.28 12.90
N LEU A 128 -4.66 6.64 14.06
CA LEU A 128 -4.42 5.20 14.24
C LEU A 128 -5.47 4.63 15.20
#